data_AF-A0A9P5YFP8-F1
#
_entry.id   AF-A0A9P5YFP8-F1
#
_cell.length_a   1.000
_cell.length_b   1.000
_cell.length_c   1.000
_cell.angle_alpha   90.00
_cell.angle_beta   90.00
_cell.angle_gamma   90.00
#
_symmetry.space_group_name_H-M   'P 1'
#
loop_
_entity.id
_entity.type
_entity.pdbx_description
1 polymer ?
#
loop_
_entity_poly.entity_id
_entity_poly.type
_entity_poly.pdbx_seq_one_letter_code
_entity_poly.pdbx_strand_id
1 'polypeptide(L)'
;MAAGQTFDFVSHLYHQTSVDWEIEELVGGVSNHTVRARRRKNPNSDENEGSGDYYDAMKPYGSVVLKQAPAYLAKAQHIPFSPYRQAIEAAALRLLHQSIGEHKFGLREVLIKNPNIIVPRILLEDTTHNVIIQSDLGNYPNLHEVLVSPDITLSLAVELGQTIGHFLANLHDVSHFSHNSPVVKTFMNIDAERVIQSNIGLATQCMKDAGIVDYEVLGKLALDHWNNRDKTAFGQGDIWFGTLLVNLYSRRPSDLDATVATVGICDWEFAGPNHPAADIAQLGLLFFFEFDLFDIILPSATLYRLISPFTVDVSVELFSRKGSSHGLLGIVI
;
A
#
# COMPACT_ATOMS: atom_id res chain seq x y z
N MET A 1 11.44 10.00 -23.85
CA MET A 1 10.04 10.39 -24.09
C MET A 1 9.94 11.91 -23.93
N ALA A 2 9.22 12.60 -24.81
CA ALA A 2 8.97 14.04 -24.65
C ALA A 2 8.05 14.28 -23.43
N ALA A 3 8.12 15.47 -22.82
CA ALA A 3 7.22 15.84 -21.73
C ALA A 3 5.75 15.75 -22.19
N GLY A 4 4.89 15.11 -21.39
CA GLY A 4 3.46 14.93 -21.68
C GLY A 4 3.06 13.68 -22.46
N GLN A 5 4.00 12.83 -22.92
CA GLN A 5 3.66 11.60 -23.62
C GLN A 5 3.43 10.46 -22.62
N THR A 6 2.22 9.90 -22.57
CA THR A 6 1.88 8.72 -21.77
C THR A 6 2.53 7.48 -22.37
N PHE A 7 2.99 6.56 -21.53
CA PHE A 7 3.57 5.28 -21.97
C PHE A 7 2.53 4.45 -22.74
N ASP A 8 2.90 3.97 -23.93
CA ASP A 8 2.01 3.17 -24.78
C ASP A 8 2.09 1.68 -24.40
N PHE A 9 1.27 1.30 -23.41
CA PHE A 9 1.18 -0.09 -22.94
C PHE A 9 0.68 -1.06 -24.01
N VAL A 10 -0.17 -0.61 -24.95
CA VAL A 10 -0.73 -1.46 -26.01
C VAL A 10 0.37 -1.90 -26.95
N SER A 11 1.10 -0.92 -27.53
CA SER A 11 2.21 -1.21 -28.43
C SER A 11 3.33 -1.97 -27.72
N HIS A 12 3.62 -1.62 -26.46
CA HIS A 12 4.61 -2.32 -25.65
C HIS A 12 4.27 -3.81 -25.51
N LEU A 13 3.06 -4.14 -25.02
CA LEU A 13 2.66 -5.54 -24.85
C LEU A 13 2.55 -6.30 -26.18
N TYR A 14 2.05 -5.65 -27.23
CA TYR A 14 1.97 -6.27 -28.55
C TYR A 14 3.37 -6.66 -29.06
N HIS A 15 4.35 -5.77 -28.96
CA HIS A 15 5.73 -6.09 -29.36
C HIS A 15 6.34 -7.25 -28.56
N GLN A 16 6.00 -7.37 -27.27
CA GLN A 16 6.55 -8.42 -26.41
C GLN A 16 5.84 -9.76 -26.52
N THR A 17 4.57 -9.79 -26.93
CA THR A 17 3.73 -11.00 -26.89
C THR A 17 3.18 -11.44 -28.24
N SER A 18 3.18 -10.55 -29.24
CA SER A 18 2.48 -10.71 -30.53
C SER A 18 0.97 -10.95 -30.37
N VAL A 19 0.36 -10.47 -29.28
CA VAL A 19 -1.07 -10.62 -28.99
C VAL A 19 -1.68 -9.25 -28.69
N ASP A 20 -2.95 -9.08 -29.04
CA ASP A 20 -3.72 -7.88 -28.71
C ASP A 20 -4.18 -7.87 -27.25
N TRP A 21 -4.00 -6.72 -26.60
CA TRP A 21 -4.39 -6.48 -25.22
C TRP A 21 -5.40 -5.35 -25.12
N GLU A 22 -6.40 -5.53 -24.28
CA GLU A 22 -7.25 -4.47 -23.77
C GLU A 22 -6.60 -3.87 -22.53
N ILE A 23 -6.49 -2.53 -22.51
CA ILE A 23 -5.83 -1.77 -21.45
C ILE A 23 -6.85 -0.87 -20.75
N GLU A 24 -6.90 -0.96 -19.43
CA GLU A 24 -7.73 -0.16 -18.54
C GLU A 24 -6.81 0.61 -17.58
N GLU A 25 -6.85 1.94 -17.59
CA GLU A 25 -6.10 2.74 -16.60
C GLU A 25 -6.67 2.51 -15.20
N LEU A 26 -5.79 2.22 -14.24
CA LEU A 26 -6.17 2.10 -12.84
C LEU A 26 -5.97 3.45 -12.13
N VAL A 27 -7.00 3.89 -11.43
CA VAL A 27 -6.99 5.13 -10.64
C VAL A 27 -6.40 4.90 -9.25
N GLY A 28 -5.89 5.96 -8.61
CA GLY A 28 -5.46 5.95 -7.19
C GLY A 28 -3.98 6.25 -6.96
N GLY A 29 -3.09 5.80 -7.84
CA GLY A 29 -1.65 6.03 -7.71
C GLY A 29 -1.17 7.35 -8.32
N VAL A 30 -0.28 8.07 -7.62
CA VAL A 30 0.34 9.33 -8.12
C VAL A 30 1.71 9.12 -8.78
N SER A 31 2.43 8.06 -8.39
CA SER A 31 3.83 7.85 -8.76
C SER A 31 4.00 7.22 -10.14
N ASN A 32 3.13 6.29 -10.54
CA ASN A 32 3.29 5.45 -11.73
C ASN A 32 2.12 5.58 -12.69
N HIS A 33 2.39 5.32 -13.97
CA HIS A 33 1.31 4.96 -14.88
C HIS A 33 0.96 3.51 -14.63
N THR A 34 -0.27 3.24 -14.21
CA THR A 34 -0.72 1.91 -13.82
C THR A 34 -1.91 1.50 -14.66
N VAL A 35 -1.85 0.31 -15.25
CA VAL A 35 -2.93 -0.22 -16.07
C VAL A 35 -3.19 -1.68 -15.75
N ARG A 36 -4.44 -2.10 -15.92
CA ARG A 36 -4.82 -3.50 -16.02
C ARG A 36 -4.87 -3.90 -17.49
N ALA A 37 -4.22 -5.01 -17.82
CA ALA A 37 -4.24 -5.58 -19.15
C ALA A 37 -5.02 -6.90 -19.16
N ARG A 38 -5.93 -7.03 -20.14
CA ARG A 38 -6.68 -8.26 -20.42
C ARG A 38 -6.41 -8.69 -21.85
N ARG A 39 -6.16 -9.98 -22.07
CA ARG A 39 -6.01 -10.50 -23.45
C ARG A 39 -7.33 -10.36 -24.18
N ARG A 40 -7.31 -9.79 -25.38
CA ARG A 40 -8.49 -9.83 -26.25
C ARG A 40 -8.66 -11.26 -26.76
N LYS A 41 -9.79 -11.89 -26.43
CA LYS A 41 -10.18 -13.13 -27.10
C LYS A 41 -10.54 -12.78 -28.54
N ASN A 42 -9.83 -13.37 -29.50
CA ASN A 42 -10.20 -13.26 -30.89
C ASN A 42 -11.42 -14.18 -31.12
N PRO A 43 -12.59 -13.66 -31.49
CA PRO A 43 -13.77 -14.49 -31.68
C PRO A 43 -13.64 -15.52 -32.82
N ASN A 44 -12.61 -15.39 -33.67
CA ASN A 44 -12.40 -16.21 -34.86
C ASN A 44 -11.19 -17.17 -34.79
N SER A 45 -10.48 -17.25 -33.66
CA SER A 45 -9.38 -18.21 -33.49
C SER A 45 -9.42 -18.88 -32.12
N ASP A 46 -9.41 -20.21 -32.12
CA ASP A 46 -9.21 -21.03 -30.91
C ASP A 46 -7.75 -20.93 -30.40
N GLU A 47 -6.85 -20.36 -31.21
CA GLU A 47 -5.42 -20.30 -30.96
C GLU A 47 -4.87 -18.90 -31.31
N ASN A 48 -5.00 -17.94 -30.41
CA ASN A 48 -4.06 -16.81 -30.37
C ASN A 48 -2.85 -17.25 -29.53
N GLU A 49 -2.02 -18.13 -30.10
CA GLU A 49 -0.75 -18.49 -29.48
C GLU A 49 0.25 -17.35 -29.64
N GLY A 50 0.34 -16.50 -28.62
CA GLY A 50 1.50 -15.63 -28.45
C GLY A 50 2.77 -16.45 -28.26
N SER A 51 3.93 -15.81 -28.38
CA SER A 51 5.22 -16.44 -28.11
C SER A 51 6.14 -15.50 -27.33
N GLY A 52 7.13 -16.06 -26.65
CA GLY A 52 8.14 -15.34 -25.88
C GLY A 52 7.85 -15.29 -24.38
N ASP A 53 8.89 -14.96 -23.61
CA ASP A 53 8.89 -14.97 -22.14
C ASP A 53 7.75 -14.14 -21.54
N TYR A 54 7.38 -13.04 -22.20
CA TYR A 54 6.27 -12.20 -21.78
C TYR A 54 4.94 -12.95 -21.81
N TYR A 55 4.66 -13.57 -22.95
CA TYR A 55 3.43 -14.32 -23.13
C TYR A 55 3.37 -15.49 -22.15
N ASP A 56 4.45 -16.25 -22.02
CA ASP A 56 4.49 -17.44 -21.16
C ASP A 56 4.27 -17.11 -19.68
N ALA A 57 4.87 -16.02 -19.18
CA ALA A 57 4.68 -15.62 -17.78
C ALA A 57 3.26 -15.12 -17.50
N MET A 58 2.60 -14.50 -18.47
CA MET A 58 1.25 -13.95 -18.33
C MET A 58 0.13 -14.93 -18.73
N LYS A 59 0.44 -15.97 -19.50
CA LYS A 59 -0.52 -16.96 -20.02
C LYS A 59 -1.43 -17.59 -18.94
N PRO A 60 -0.96 -17.87 -17.71
CA PRO A 60 -1.83 -18.43 -16.66
C PRO A 60 -2.89 -17.46 -16.12
N TYR A 61 -2.76 -16.16 -16.40
CA TYR A 61 -3.59 -15.12 -15.79
C TYR A 61 -4.69 -14.63 -16.75
N GLY A 62 -5.89 -14.38 -16.21
CA GLY A 62 -6.99 -13.75 -16.95
C GLY A 62 -6.76 -12.26 -17.19
N SER A 63 -6.07 -11.61 -16.24
CA SER A 63 -5.63 -10.22 -16.30
C SER A 63 -4.31 -10.06 -15.53
N VAL A 64 -3.54 -9.03 -15.89
CA VAL A 64 -2.31 -8.63 -15.20
C VAL A 64 -2.31 -7.12 -14.98
N VAL A 65 -1.50 -6.65 -14.03
CA VAL A 65 -1.28 -5.23 -13.80
C VAL A 65 0.12 -4.87 -14.28
N LEU A 66 0.20 -3.79 -15.07
CA LEU A 66 1.46 -3.18 -15.49
C LEU A 66 1.62 -1.85 -14.78
N LYS A 67 2.82 -1.61 -14.26
CA LYS A 67 3.21 -0.31 -13.73
C LYS A 67 4.44 0.19 -14.44
N GLN A 68 4.37 1.39 -15.00
CA GLN A 68 5.50 2.07 -15.60
C GLN A 68 5.89 3.26 -14.73
N ALA A 69 7.17 3.30 -14.33
CA ALA A 69 7.72 4.40 -13.56
C ALA A 69 8.47 5.40 -14.44
N PRO A 70 7.90 6.57 -14.74
CA PRO A 70 8.66 7.65 -15.34
C PRO A 70 9.67 8.24 -14.34
N ALA A 71 10.61 9.06 -14.82
CA ALA A 71 11.59 9.78 -14.00
C ALA A 71 11.00 10.98 -13.22
N TYR A 72 9.69 10.95 -12.99
CA TYR A 72 8.86 11.94 -12.31
C TYR A 72 7.64 11.25 -11.69
N LEU A 73 6.84 11.97 -10.90
CA LEU A 73 5.53 11.50 -10.45
C LEU A 73 4.53 11.54 -11.62
N ALA A 74 3.93 10.40 -11.97
CA ALA A 74 3.04 10.27 -13.13
C ALA A 74 1.88 11.30 -13.15
N LYS A 75 1.33 11.64 -11.97
CA LYS A 75 0.26 12.65 -11.83
C LYS A 75 0.77 14.07 -11.54
N ALA A 76 2.07 14.25 -11.34
CA ALA A 76 2.73 15.54 -11.10
C ALA A 76 4.10 15.60 -11.80
N GLN A 77 4.09 15.69 -13.14
CA GLN A 77 5.29 15.54 -13.99
C GLN A 77 6.43 16.52 -13.68
N HIS A 78 6.13 17.64 -13.01
CA HIS A 78 7.11 18.63 -12.59
C HIS A 78 7.91 18.22 -11.33
N ILE A 79 7.50 17.15 -10.64
CA ILE A 79 8.17 16.62 -9.46
C ILE A 79 9.03 15.44 -9.89
N PRO A 80 10.37 15.56 -9.89
CA PRO A 80 11.27 14.46 -10.21
C PRO A 80 11.13 13.32 -9.19
N PHE A 81 11.08 12.09 -9.69
CA PHE A 81 11.07 10.90 -8.84
C PHE A 81 11.69 9.73 -9.58
N SER A 82 12.68 9.08 -8.95
CA SER A 82 13.50 8.10 -9.63
C SER A 82 12.70 6.85 -10.02
N PRO A 83 12.88 6.31 -11.24
CA PRO A 83 12.29 5.03 -11.63
C PRO A 83 12.75 3.84 -10.78
N TYR A 84 13.84 4.00 -10.01
CA TYR A 84 14.38 2.98 -9.11
C TYR A 84 13.34 2.44 -8.11
N ARG A 85 12.28 3.21 -7.81
CA ARG A 85 11.13 2.75 -7.03
C ARG A 85 10.48 1.46 -7.57
N GLN A 86 10.57 1.17 -8.87
CA GLN A 86 10.12 -0.10 -9.45
C GLN A 86 10.98 -1.29 -9.03
N ALA A 87 12.30 -1.09 -8.94
CA ALA A 87 13.20 -2.11 -8.43
C ALA A 87 12.94 -2.40 -6.94
N ILE A 88 12.56 -1.37 -6.17
CA ILE A 88 12.11 -1.52 -4.78
C ILE A 88 10.82 -2.34 -4.70
N GLU A 89 9.79 -1.99 -5.47
CA GLU A 89 8.52 -2.74 -5.51
C GLU A 89 8.78 -4.20 -5.90
N ALA A 90 9.54 -4.45 -6.96
CA ALA A 90 9.83 -5.81 -7.41
C ALA A 90 10.66 -6.61 -6.40
N ALA A 91 11.62 -5.98 -5.71
CA ALA A 91 12.37 -6.62 -4.63
C ALA A 91 11.47 -6.97 -3.44
N ALA A 92 10.54 -6.08 -3.06
CA ALA A 92 9.60 -6.31 -1.96
C ALA A 92 8.67 -7.49 -2.26
N LEU A 93 8.05 -7.49 -3.44
CA LEU A 93 7.15 -8.55 -3.86
C LEU A 93 7.88 -9.90 -3.96
N ARG A 94 9.13 -9.94 -4.44
CA ARG A 94 9.95 -11.16 -4.38
C ARG A 94 10.18 -11.64 -2.96
N LEU A 95 10.60 -10.74 -2.08
CA LEU A 95 10.90 -11.08 -0.70
C LEU A 95 9.67 -11.67 0.01
N LEU A 96 8.49 -11.10 -0.23
CA LEU A 96 7.20 -11.57 0.30
C LEU A 96 6.80 -12.96 -0.19
N HIS A 97 7.21 -13.34 -1.40
CA HIS A 97 6.88 -14.65 -1.98
C HIS A 97 7.99 -15.70 -1.85
N GLN A 98 9.16 -15.33 -1.31
CA GLN A 98 10.29 -16.24 -1.06
C GLN A 98 10.25 -16.80 0.36
N SER A 99 10.49 -18.11 0.48
CA SER A 99 10.73 -18.79 1.75
C SER A 99 12.15 -18.54 2.26
N ILE A 100 12.40 -18.81 3.55
CA ILE A 100 13.74 -18.71 4.15
C ILE A 100 14.76 -19.63 3.44
N GLY A 101 14.30 -20.75 2.87
CA GLY A 101 15.13 -21.67 2.10
C GLY A 101 15.56 -21.11 0.73
N GLU A 102 14.78 -20.20 0.15
CA GLU A 102 15.08 -19.54 -1.14
C GLU A 102 15.87 -18.25 -0.94
N HIS A 103 15.56 -17.49 0.12
CA HIS A 103 16.26 -16.27 0.48
C HIS A 103 16.32 -16.15 2.00
N LYS A 104 17.50 -15.85 2.56
CA LYS A 104 17.71 -15.78 4.02
C LYS A 104 16.71 -14.87 4.77
N PHE A 105 16.18 -13.87 4.08
CA PHE A 105 15.22 -12.91 4.61
C PHE A 105 13.82 -13.05 4.00
N GLY A 106 13.53 -14.19 3.35
CA GLY A 106 12.24 -14.44 2.72
C GLY A 106 11.09 -14.36 3.73
N LEU A 107 9.99 -13.72 3.31
CA LEU A 107 8.83 -13.38 4.15
C LEU A 107 7.59 -14.21 3.81
N ARG A 108 7.72 -15.28 3.01
CA ARG A 108 6.58 -16.13 2.61
C ARG A 108 5.80 -16.71 3.79
N GLU A 109 6.46 -17.01 4.91
CA GLU A 109 5.80 -17.49 6.12
C GLU A 109 4.81 -16.47 6.71
N VAL A 110 5.04 -15.16 6.50
CA VAL A 110 4.08 -14.11 6.87
C VAL A 110 2.78 -14.29 6.10
N LEU A 111 2.86 -14.51 4.77
CA LEU A 111 1.66 -14.73 3.95
C LEU A 111 0.96 -16.06 4.29
N ILE A 112 1.71 -17.12 4.60
CA ILE A 112 1.13 -18.41 5.02
C ILE A 112 0.33 -18.26 6.33
N LYS A 113 0.86 -17.49 7.29
CA LYS A 113 0.17 -17.19 8.56
C LYS A 113 -1.03 -16.26 8.41
N ASN A 114 -1.14 -15.53 7.30
CA ASN A 114 -2.18 -14.53 7.05
C ASN A 114 -2.91 -14.85 5.73
N PRO A 115 -3.70 -15.95 5.66
CA PRO A 115 -4.28 -16.45 4.42
C PRO A 115 -5.32 -15.51 3.78
N ASN A 116 -5.85 -14.54 4.55
CA ASN A 116 -6.76 -13.51 4.06
C ASN A 116 -6.02 -12.30 3.47
N ILE A 117 -4.68 -12.26 3.51
CA ILE A 117 -3.87 -11.24 2.86
C ILE A 117 -3.38 -11.75 1.53
N ILE A 118 -3.57 -10.95 0.49
CA ILE A 118 -3.08 -11.22 -0.85
C ILE A 118 -2.10 -10.12 -1.25
N VAL A 119 -0.90 -10.51 -1.64
CA VAL A 119 0.12 -9.60 -2.17
C VAL A 119 0.39 -10.01 -3.61
N PRO A 120 0.50 -9.05 -4.56
CA PRO A 120 0.81 -9.35 -5.95
C PRO A 120 2.09 -10.20 -6.09
N ARG A 121 2.14 -11.02 -7.12
CA ARG A 121 3.36 -11.73 -7.55
C ARG A 121 3.99 -10.96 -8.70
N ILE A 122 5.29 -10.70 -8.63
CA ILE A 122 6.03 -10.26 -9.81
C ILE A 122 6.04 -11.38 -10.83
N LEU A 123 5.63 -11.04 -12.06
CA LEU A 123 5.68 -11.94 -13.20
C LEU A 123 6.92 -11.63 -14.03
N LEU A 124 7.13 -10.34 -14.35
CA LEU A 124 8.23 -9.87 -15.20
C LEU A 124 8.68 -8.47 -14.79
N GLU A 125 9.92 -8.15 -15.16
CA GLU A 125 10.49 -6.80 -15.08
C GLU A 125 11.06 -6.42 -16.45
N ASP A 126 10.69 -5.23 -16.93
CA ASP A 126 11.36 -4.53 -18.01
C ASP A 126 12.19 -3.38 -17.42
N THR A 127 13.46 -3.65 -17.18
CA THR A 127 14.39 -2.62 -16.69
C THR A 127 14.73 -1.56 -17.75
N THR A 128 14.49 -1.84 -19.03
CA THR A 128 14.74 -0.88 -20.12
C THR A 128 13.67 0.20 -20.15
N HIS A 129 12.42 -0.19 -19.93
CA HIS A 129 11.27 0.72 -19.96
C HIS A 129 10.77 1.13 -18.56
N ASN A 130 11.40 0.60 -17.50
CA ASN A 130 10.98 0.75 -16.10
C ASN A 130 9.54 0.28 -15.89
N VAL A 131 9.22 -0.90 -16.43
CA VAL A 131 7.91 -1.53 -16.29
C VAL A 131 8.04 -2.76 -15.39
N ILE A 132 7.11 -2.94 -14.46
CA ILE A 132 6.88 -4.24 -13.84
C ILE A 132 5.53 -4.79 -14.28
N ILE A 133 5.47 -6.11 -14.42
CA ILE A 133 4.23 -6.84 -14.65
C ILE A 133 4.00 -7.73 -13.43
N GLN A 134 2.82 -7.59 -12.83
CA GLN A 134 2.43 -8.31 -11.63
C GLN A 134 1.05 -8.95 -11.77
N SER A 135 0.78 -9.97 -10.94
CA SER A 135 -0.54 -10.59 -10.86
C SER A 135 -1.59 -9.54 -10.47
N ASP A 136 -2.74 -9.56 -11.13
CA ASP A 136 -3.86 -8.68 -10.81
C ASP A 136 -4.53 -9.12 -9.51
N LEU A 137 -4.76 -8.16 -8.60
CA LEU A 137 -5.51 -8.39 -7.37
C LEU A 137 -7.01 -8.42 -7.59
N GLY A 138 -7.50 -8.06 -8.78
CA GLY A 138 -8.92 -8.03 -9.13
C GLY A 138 -9.51 -6.63 -9.02
N ASN A 139 -10.76 -6.50 -9.48
CA ASN A 139 -11.49 -5.23 -9.46
C ASN A 139 -12.31 -5.10 -8.18
N TYR A 140 -11.64 -4.73 -7.09
CA TYR A 140 -12.23 -4.63 -5.76
C TYR A 140 -12.19 -3.19 -5.26
N PRO A 141 -13.17 -2.77 -4.45
CA PRO A 141 -13.12 -1.47 -3.80
C PRO A 141 -11.92 -1.39 -2.87
N ASN A 142 -11.39 -0.19 -2.67
CA ASN A 142 -10.37 0.03 -1.64
C ASN A 142 -11.00 0.08 -0.23
N LEU A 143 -10.18 0.02 0.81
CA LEU A 143 -10.65 -0.03 2.19
C LEU A 143 -11.46 1.22 2.57
N HIS A 144 -11.11 2.41 2.05
CA HIS A 144 -11.86 3.63 2.30
C HIS A 144 -13.28 3.50 1.76
N GLU A 145 -13.43 3.10 0.49
CA GLU A 145 -14.72 2.88 -0.15
C GLU A 145 -15.59 1.87 0.62
N VAL A 146 -14.98 0.83 1.20
CA VAL A 146 -15.70 -0.14 2.03
C VAL A 146 -16.11 0.46 3.38
N LEU A 147 -15.21 1.19 4.06
CA LEU A 147 -15.49 1.74 5.39
C LEU A 147 -16.52 2.88 5.38
N VAL A 148 -16.62 3.64 4.28
CA VAL A 148 -17.64 4.69 4.12
C VAL A 148 -18.93 4.17 3.47
N SER A 149 -18.98 2.91 3.06
CA SER A 149 -20.18 2.30 2.48
C SER A 149 -21.30 2.21 3.52
N PRO A 150 -22.56 2.55 3.18
CA PRO A 150 -23.68 2.38 4.10
C PRO A 150 -23.95 0.91 4.48
N ASP A 151 -23.44 -0.04 3.69
CA ASP A 151 -23.62 -1.48 3.90
C ASP A 151 -22.55 -2.08 4.84
N ILE A 152 -21.59 -1.28 5.31
CA ILE A 152 -20.56 -1.76 6.23
C ILE A 152 -21.18 -2.13 7.58
N THR A 153 -20.87 -3.33 8.08
CA THR A 153 -21.25 -3.74 9.42
C THR A 153 -20.07 -3.55 10.38
N LEU A 154 -20.36 -3.32 11.66
CA LEU A 154 -19.33 -3.24 12.69
C LEU A 154 -18.48 -4.51 12.75
N SER A 155 -19.10 -5.68 12.60
CA SER A 155 -18.37 -6.96 12.61
C SER A 155 -17.39 -7.06 11.45
N LEU A 156 -17.77 -6.62 10.25
CA LEU A 156 -16.90 -6.62 9.08
C LEU A 156 -15.75 -5.61 9.24
N ALA A 157 -16.02 -4.41 9.76
CA ALA A 157 -14.97 -3.43 10.04
C ALA A 157 -13.95 -3.95 11.07
N VAL A 158 -14.42 -4.61 12.14
CA VAL A 158 -13.55 -5.27 13.14
C VAL A 158 -12.73 -6.39 12.51
N GLU A 159 -13.33 -7.24 11.68
CA GLU A 159 -12.63 -8.33 11.00
C GLU A 159 -11.54 -7.82 10.05
N LEU A 160 -11.82 -6.76 9.29
CA LEU A 160 -10.83 -6.09 8.42
C LEU A 160 -9.68 -5.53 9.24
N GLY A 161 -9.98 -4.79 10.31
CA GLY A 161 -8.98 -4.22 11.21
C GLY A 161 -8.08 -5.29 11.84
N GLN A 162 -8.68 -6.37 12.34
CA GLN A 162 -7.93 -7.52 12.88
C GLN A 162 -7.08 -8.21 11.81
N THR A 163 -7.61 -8.41 10.60
CA THR A 163 -6.88 -9.04 9.50
C THR A 163 -5.63 -8.24 9.12
N ILE A 164 -5.77 -6.92 8.95
CA ILE A 164 -4.66 -6.02 8.62
C ILE A 164 -3.66 -5.92 9.78
N GLY A 165 -4.17 -5.74 11.01
CA GLY A 165 -3.34 -5.62 12.21
C GLY A 165 -2.49 -6.87 12.48
N HIS A 166 -3.09 -8.07 12.38
CA HIS A 166 -2.35 -9.33 12.52
C HIS A 166 -1.28 -9.50 11.44
N PHE A 167 -1.56 -9.08 10.21
CA PHE A 167 -0.57 -9.12 9.14
C PHE A 167 0.63 -8.21 9.44
N LEU A 168 0.38 -6.94 9.80
CA LEU A 168 1.45 -5.99 10.12
C LEU A 168 2.26 -6.46 11.33
N ALA A 169 1.61 -6.95 12.38
CA ALA A 169 2.29 -7.53 13.53
C ALA A 169 3.21 -8.70 13.13
N ASN A 170 2.71 -9.64 12.32
CA ASN A 170 3.52 -10.76 11.82
C ASN A 170 4.65 -10.30 10.89
N LEU A 171 4.41 -9.30 10.03
CA LEU A 171 5.40 -8.75 9.12
C LEU A 171 6.55 -8.09 9.89
N HIS A 172 6.22 -7.29 10.90
CA HIS A 172 7.20 -6.54 11.69
C HIS A 172 7.98 -7.42 12.67
N ASP A 173 7.35 -8.46 13.24
CA ASP A 173 7.98 -9.39 14.19
C ASP A 173 9.08 -10.25 13.54
N VAL A 174 8.86 -10.72 12.31
CA VAL A 174 9.85 -11.62 11.64
C VAL A 174 11.02 -10.88 10.99
N SER A 175 10.97 -9.54 10.94
CA SER A 175 11.82 -8.73 10.06
C SER A 175 12.84 -7.85 10.81
N HIS A 176 13.45 -8.39 11.86
CA HIS A 176 14.47 -7.69 12.64
C HIS A 176 15.81 -7.56 11.89
N PHE A 177 16.04 -6.41 11.26
CA PHE A 177 17.26 -6.13 10.51
C PHE A 177 18.29 -5.35 11.33
N SER A 178 19.56 -5.73 11.19
CA SER A 178 20.67 -4.88 11.61
C SER A 178 20.99 -3.84 10.53
N HIS A 179 21.56 -2.71 10.94
CA HIS A 179 21.96 -1.60 10.04
C HIS A 179 22.84 -2.04 8.87
N ASN A 180 23.60 -3.13 9.01
CA ASN A 180 24.50 -3.65 7.98
C ASN A 180 23.90 -4.82 7.18
N SER A 181 22.62 -5.16 7.39
CA SER A 181 21.95 -6.23 6.67
C SER A 181 21.94 -5.98 5.15
N PRO A 182 22.15 -6.99 4.31
CA PRO A 182 22.00 -6.86 2.85
C PRO A 182 20.63 -6.29 2.45
N VAL A 183 19.56 -6.62 3.19
CA VAL A 183 18.21 -6.09 2.92
C VAL A 183 18.19 -4.57 3.04
N VAL A 184 18.81 -3.99 4.07
CA VAL A 184 18.88 -2.53 4.23
C VAL A 184 19.54 -1.87 3.03
N LYS A 185 20.57 -2.49 2.45
CA LYS A 185 21.25 -1.99 1.25
C LYS A 185 20.37 -2.12 0.00
N THR A 186 19.70 -3.27 -0.17
CA THR A 186 18.79 -3.53 -1.29
C THR A 186 17.65 -2.52 -1.34
N PHE A 187 17.11 -2.15 -0.17
CA PHE A 187 15.96 -1.26 -0.05
C PHE A 187 16.34 0.21 0.20
N MET A 188 17.59 0.59 -0.03
CA MET A 188 18.02 1.98 0.14
C MET A 188 17.50 2.85 -1.01
N ASN A 189 16.44 3.61 -0.78
CA ASN A 189 15.82 4.50 -1.77
C ASN A 189 15.95 5.98 -1.36
N ILE A 190 17.07 6.62 -1.71
CA ILE A 190 17.37 8.01 -1.32
C ILE A 190 16.31 8.99 -1.83
N ASP A 191 15.75 8.75 -3.02
CA ASP A 191 14.75 9.66 -3.59
C ASP A 191 13.40 9.53 -2.88
N ALA A 192 13.00 8.34 -2.43
CA ALA A 192 11.84 8.18 -1.56
C ALA A 192 12.04 8.91 -0.22
N GLU A 193 13.23 8.82 0.39
CA GLU A 193 13.54 9.57 1.62
C GLU A 193 13.38 11.08 1.43
N ARG A 194 13.83 11.63 0.28
CA ARG A 194 13.67 13.05 -0.06
C ARG A 194 12.21 13.45 -0.29
N VAL A 195 11.41 12.58 -0.92
CA VAL A 195 9.98 12.81 -1.11
C VAL A 195 9.28 12.93 0.25
N ILE A 196 9.55 12.01 1.18
CA ILE A 196 8.94 12.07 2.52
C ILE A 196 9.42 13.30 3.30
N GLN A 197 10.72 13.64 3.26
CA GLN A 197 11.22 14.88 3.87
C GLN A 197 10.53 16.13 3.30
N SER A 198 10.28 16.16 1.99
CA SER A 198 9.57 17.25 1.33
C SER A 198 8.11 17.33 1.81
N ASN A 199 7.43 16.18 1.96
CA ASN A 199 6.07 16.11 2.50
C ASN A 199 5.99 16.60 3.95
N ILE A 200 6.98 16.27 4.79
CA ILE A 200 7.08 16.80 6.16
C ILE A 200 7.22 18.33 6.12
N GLY A 201 8.04 18.87 5.21
CA GLY A 201 8.19 20.31 5.01
C GLY A 201 6.88 20.99 4.57
N LEU A 202 6.16 20.39 3.63
CA LEU A 202 4.85 20.87 3.19
C LEU A 202 3.83 20.86 4.33
N ALA A 203 3.72 19.76 5.08
CA ALA A 203 2.82 19.67 6.23
C ALA A 203 3.15 20.74 7.30
N THR A 204 4.44 20.98 7.54
CA THR A 204 4.90 22.04 8.46
C THR A 204 4.45 23.42 7.98
N GLN A 205 4.55 23.70 6.68
CA GLN A 205 4.07 24.95 6.10
C GLN A 205 2.54 25.07 6.18
N CYS A 206 1.79 23.99 5.94
CA CYS A 206 0.34 24.00 6.12
C CYS A 206 -0.07 24.30 7.58
N MET A 207 0.62 23.71 8.56
CA MET A 207 0.38 24.01 9.98
C MET A 207 0.64 25.49 10.31
N LYS A 208 1.71 26.07 9.74
CA LYS A 208 2.00 27.50 9.86
C LYS A 208 0.86 28.35 9.30
N ASP A 209 0.42 28.05 8.08
CA ASP A 209 -0.63 28.80 7.39
C ASP A 209 -1.98 28.68 8.12
N ALA A 210 -2.21 27.57 8.83
CA ALA A 210 -3.37 27.35 9.69
C ALA A 210 -3.26 28.03 11.09
N GLY A 211 -2.14 28.67 11.42
CA GLY A 211 -1.95 29.37 12.69
C GLY A 211 -1.62 28.46 13.89
N ILE A 212 -1.15 27.24 13.66
CA ILE A 212 -0.69 26.33 14.72
C ILE A 212 0.58 26.91 15.35
N VAL A 213 0.55 27.21 16.66
CA VAL A 213 1.59 27.99 17.34
C VAL A 213 2.95 27.27 17.40
N ASP A 214 2.94 25.95 17.54
CA ASP A 214 4.12 25.10 17.71
C ASP A 214 4.54 24.36 16.43
N TYR A 215 4.08 24.83 15.25
CA TYR A 215 4.35 24.19 13.95
C TYR A 215 5.84 23.89 13.70
N GLU A 216 6.74 24.80 14.10
CA GLU A 216 8.20 24.61 13.92
C GLU A 216 8.74 23.48 14.77
N VAL A 217 8.25 23.37 16.01
CA VAL A 217 8.66 22.31 16.94
C VAL A 217 8.16 20.96 16.42
N LEU A 218 6.89 20.89 16.01
CA LEU A 218 6.28 19.68 15.44
C LEU A 218 6.98 19.23 14.15
N GLY A 219 7.21 20.16 13.23
CA GLY A 219 7.92 19.88 11.98
C GLY A 219 9.35 19.39 12.21
N LYS A 220 10.07 20.01 13.17
CA LYS A 220 11.41 19.56 13.56
C LYS A 220 11.38 18.17 14.18
N LEU A 221 10.45 17.88 15.09
CA LEU A 221 10.31 16.56 15.70
C LEU A 221 10.03 15.47 14.65
N ALA A 222 9.13 15.74 13.70
CA ALA A 222 8.84 14.82 12.60
C ALA A 222 10.07 14.56 11.73
N LEU A 223 10.80 15.62 11.35
CA LEU A 223 12.00 15.50 10.53
C LEU A 223 13.15 14.80 11.27
N ASP A 224 13.36 15.11 12.54
CA ASP A 224 14.37 14.46 13.39
C ASP A 224 14.05 12.98 13.57
N HIS A 225 12.78 12.63 13.82
CA HIS A 225 12.35 11.25 13.89
C HIS A 225 12.60 10.55 12.56
N TRP A 226 12.16 11.13 11.44
CA TRP A 226 12.38 10.55 10.12
C TRP A 226 13.86 10.25 9.86
N ASN A 227 14.75 11.21 10.12
CA ASN A 227 16.18 11.08 9.85
C ASN A 227 16.89 10.08 10.77
N ASN A 228 16.43 9.92 12.01
CA ASN A 228 17.11 9.12 13.04
C ASN A 228 16.34 7.84 13.42
N ARG A 229 15.29 7.48 12.69
CA ARG A 229 14.46 6.32 13.01
C ARG A 229 15.23 5.01 12.90
N ASP A 230 14.97 4.11 13.84
CA ASP A 230 15.48 2.75 13.82
C ASP A 230 14.77 1.93 12.73
N LYS A 231 15.47 1.68 11.62
CA LYS A 231 14.98 0.90 10.47
C LYS A 231 15.07 -0.60 10.74
N THR A 232 14.29 -1.07 11.70
CA THR A 232 14.42 -2.39 12.32
C THR A 232 13.39 -3.41 11.86
N ALA A 233 12.32 -3.01 11.17
CA ALA A 233 11.27 -3.89 10.68
C ALA A 233 11.02 -3.65 9.18
N PHE A 234 10.65 -4.68 8.42
CA PHE A 234 10.20 -4.53 7.04
C PHE A 234 8.81 -3.91 7.04
N GLY A 235 8.65 -2.73 6.43
CA GLY A 235 7.37 -2.08 6.25
C GLY A 235 7.01 -1.94 4.77
N GLN A 236 5.72 -1.70 4.52
CA GLN A 236 5.25 -1.34 3.17
C GLN A 236 5.64 0.11 2.83
N GLY A 237 5.69 1.01 3.83
CA GLY A 237 6.30 2.34 3.74
C GLY A 237 5.39 3.49 3.27
N ASP A 238 4.27 3.17 2.64
CA ASP A 238 3.21 4.08 2.20
C ASP A 238 1.84 3.39 2.26
N ILE A 239 1.46 2.92 3.45
CA ILE A 239 0.25 2.12 3.65
C ILE A 239 -0.89 3.02 4.08
N TRP A 240 -1.92 3.08 3.25
CA TRP A 240 -3.11 3.87 3.46
C TRP A 240 -4.32 3.15 2.87
N PHE A 241 -5.53 3.64 3.12
CA PHE A 241 -6.75 2.92 2.73
C PHE A 241 -6.86 2.65 1.22
N GLY A 242 -6.26 3.50 0.39
CA GLY A 242 -6.23 3.31 -1.06
C GLY A 242 -5.32 2.18 -1.55
N THR A 243 -4.33 1.74 -0.76
CA THR A 243 -3.44 0.62 -1.11
C THR A 243 -3.95 -0.74 -0.64
N LEU A 244 -5.13 -0.76 -0.01
CA LEU A 244 -5.78 -1.94 0.56
C LEU A 244 -7.07 -2.23 -0.22
N LEU A 245 -7.03 -3.24 -1.10
CA LEU A 245 -8.20 -3.66 -1.90
C LEU A 245 -8.98 -4.74 -1.16
N VAL A 246 -10.27 -4.53 -0.94
CA VAL A 246 -11.10 -5.40 -0.11
C VAL A 246 -12.05 -6.21 -0.98
N ASN A 247 -11.87 -7.51 -0.94
CA ASN A 247 -12.73 -8.45 -1.63
C ASN A 247 -13.69 -9.09 -0.64
N LEU A 248 -14.98 -8.79 -0.80
CA LEU A 248 -16.06 -9.29 0.02
C LEU A 248 -16.72 -10.48 -0.69
N TYR A 249 -16.51 -11.69 -0.18
CA TYR A 249 -17.25 -12.87 -0.63
C TYR A 249 -18.39 -13.19 0.32
N SER A 250 -19.63 -13.25 -0.16
CA SER A 250 -20.70 -13.92 0.58
C SER A 250 -20.49 -15.43 0.51
N ARG A 251 -20.28 -16.10 1.66
CA ARG A 251 -20.07 -17.57 1.68
C ARG A 251 -21.26 -18.33 1.09
N ARG A 252 -22.50 -17.79 1.18
CA ARG A 252 -23.73 -18.28 0.54
C ARG A 252 -24.74 -17.14 0.36
N PRO A 253 -25.62 -17.17 -0.67
CA PRO A 253 -26.69 -16.18 -0.84
C PRO A 253 -27.68 -16.08 0.33
N SER A 254 -27.75 -17.09 1.19
CA SER A 254 -28.65 -17.16 2.35
C SER A 254 -28.00 -16.72 3.67
N ASP A 255 -26.67 -16.58 3.72
CA ASP A 255 -25.94 -16.13 4.92
C ASP A 255 -25.45 -14.70 4.68
N LEU A 256 -26.35 -13.74 4.87
CA LEU A 256 -26.03 -12.31 4.84
C LEU A 256 -24.97 -11.91 5.89
N ASP A 257 -24.75 -12.77 6.90
CA ASP A 257 -23.82 -12.53 8.00
C ASP A 257 -22.44 -13.19 7.82
N ALA A 258 -22.23 -14.05 6.81
CA ALA A 258 -20.97 -14.79 6.62
C ALA A 258 -20.16 -14.27 5.43
N THR A 259 -19.69 -13.03 5.55
CA THR A 259 -18.77 -12.41 4.57
C THR A 259 -17.35 -12.81 4.94
N VAL A 260 -16.61 -13.46 4.03
CA VAL A 260 -15.15 -13.56 4.18
C VAL A 260 -14.54 -12.40 3.43
N ALA A 261 -13.80 -11.57 4.14
CA ALA A 261 -13.01 -10.52 3.53
C ALA A 261 -11.57 -11.01 3.29
N THR A 262 -11.09 -10.89 2.05
CA THR A 262 -9.64 -10.92 1.78
C THR A 262 -9.17 -9.52 1.44
N VAL A 263 -7.97 -9.16 1.89
CA VAL A 263 -7.37 -7.84 1.66
C VAL A 263 -6.15 -8.00 0.76
N GLY A 264 -6.23 -7.41 -0.42
CA GLY A 264 -5.12 -7.22 -1.34
C GLY A 264 -4.29 -6.00 -0.93
N ILE A 265 -2.96 -6.12 -0.85
CA ILE A 265 -2.06 -4.99 -0.52
C ILE A 265 -1.16 -4.68 -1.71
N CYS A 266 -1.28 -3.47 -2.27
CA CYS A 266 -0.51 -3.03 -3.44
C CYS A 266 0.51 -1.91 -3.10
N ASP A 267 1.17 -1.41 -4.16
CA ASP A 267 2.04 -0.22 -4.14
C ASP A 267 3.27 -0.31 -3.21
N TRP A 268 3.99 -1.43 -3.24
CA TRP A 268 5.18 -1.67 -2.41
C TRP A 268 6.44 -0.88 -2.84
N GLU A 269 6.30 0.24 -3.55
CA GLU A 269 7.43 1.02 -4.10
C GLU A 269 8.21 1.83 -3.06
N PHE A 270 7.64 1.98 -1.87
CA PHE A 270 8.27 2.58 -0.67
C PHE A 270 8.74 1.52 0.35
N ALA A 271 8.60 0.23 0.02
CA ALA A 271 8.85 -0.85 0.96
C ALA A 271 10.33 -0.93 1.36
N GLY A 272 10.56 -1.43 2.57
CA GLY A 272 11.89 -1.66 3.08
C GLY A 272 11.97 -1.58 4.60
N PRO A 273 13.19 -1.70 5.15
CA PRO A 273 13.42 -1.51 6.57
C PRO A 273 13.00 -0.11 7.03
N ASN A 274 12.12 -0.04 8.02
CA ASN A 274 11.55 1.17 8.58
C ASN A 274 11.33 1.01 10.09
N HIS A 275 10.87 2.08 10.74
CA HIS A 275 10.40 2.00 12.12
C HIS A 275 9.11 1.17 12.17
N PRO A 276 8.96 0.19 13.09
CA PRO A 276 7.78 -0.68 13.13
C PRO A 276 6.47 0.10 13.32
N ALA A 277 6.52 1.23 14.04
CA ALA A 277 5.34 2.09 14.20
C ALA A 277 4.95 2.88 12.94
N ALA A 278 5.77 2.93 11.87
CA ALA A 278 5.51 3.80 10.73
C ALA A 278 4.23 3.41 9.97
N ASP A 279 4.12 2.14 9.58
CA ASP A 279 2.94 1.61 8.86
C ASP A 279 1.67 1.74 9.72
N ILE A 280 1.79 1.45 11.02
CA ILE A 280 0.67 1.54 11.98
C ILE A 280 0.22 2.99 12.15
N ALA A 281 1.16 3.93 12.27
CA ALA A 281 0.85 5.35 12.41
C ALA A 281 0.19 5.93 11.15
N GLN A 282 0.62 5.52 9.95
CA GLN A 282 -0.01 5.94 8.69
C GLN A 282 -1.47 5.50 8.62
N LEU A 283 -1.77 4.24 8.95
CA LEU A 283 -3.16 3.77 9.00
C LEU A 283 -3.97 4.44 10.12
N GLY A 284 -3.39 4.58 11.31
CA GLY A 284 -4.05 5.20 12.47
C GLY A 284 -4.49 6.63 12.18
N LEU A 285 -3.67 7.41 11.48
CA LEU A 285 -3.97 8.80 11.12
C LEU A 285 -5.24 8.92 10.26
N LEU A 286 -5.47 7.99 9.34
CA LEU A 286 -6.61 8.04 8.43
C LEU A 286 -7.93 7.73 9.13
N PHE A 287 -7.90 6.91 10.18
CA PHE A 287 -9.07 6.74 11.03
C PHE A 287 -9.47 8.06 11.70
N PHE A 288 -8.52 8.85 12.22
CA PHE A 288 -8.86 10.12 12.85
C PHE A 288 -9.50 11.13 11.87
N PHE A 289 -8.97 11.25 10.65
CA PHE A 289 -9.50 12.21 9.67
C PHE A 289 -10.89 11.86 9.13
N GLU A 290 -11.19 10.57 8.93
CA GLU A 290 -12.49 10.16 8.40
C GLU A 290 -13.62 10.31 9.43
N PHE A 291 -13.33 10.14 10.73
CA PHE A 291 -14.36 10.21 11.77
C PHE A 291 -14.55 11.63 12.35
N ASP A 292 -13.50 12.46 12.47
CA ASP A 292 -13.65 13.83 13.00
C ASP A 292 -14.31 14.80 12.01
N LEU A 293 -14.21 14.58 10.68
CA LEU A 293 -14.86 15.44 9.70
C LEU A 293 -16.40 15.28 9.72
N PHE A 294 -16.90 14.09 10.07
CA PHE A 294 -18.33 13.83 10.19
C PHE A 294 -18.98 14.61 11.34
N ASP A 295 -18.25 14.80 12.45
CA ASP A 295 -18.74 15.57 13.61
C ASP A 295 -18.75 17.09 13.36
N ILE A 296 -17.91 17.59 12.44
CA ILE A 296 -17.85 19.03 12.10
C ILE A 296 -18.91 19.43 11.06
N ILE A 297 -19.29 18.53 10.15
CA ILE A 297 -20.18 18.87 9.01
C ILE A 297 -21.67 18.67 9.33
N LEU A 298 -22.05 17.87 10.34
CA LEU A 298 -23.45 17.63 10.70
C LEU A 298 -23.77 17.97 12.16
N PRO A 299 -24.03 19.24 12.51
CA PRO A 299 -24.48 19.63 13.84
C PRO A 299 -25.99 19.35 14.03
N SER A 300 -26.47 18.14 13.71
CA SER A 300 -27.86 17.76 13.98
C SER A 300 -27.92 16.58 14.94
N ALA A 301 -28.30 16.91 16.18
CA ALA A 301 -28.29 16.10 17.38
C ALA A 301 -29.31 14.94 17.42
N THR A 302 -29.54 14.24 16.31
CA THR A 302 -30.55 13.15 16.26
C THR A 302 -29.97 11.77 15.96
N LEU A 303 -28.71 11.67 15.51
CA LEU A 303 -28.03 10.36 15.33
C LEU A 303 -27.25 9.89 16.57
N TYR A 304 -27.24 10.67 17.66
CA TYR A 304 -26.46 10.41 18.87
C TYR A 304 -27.03 9.32 19.81
N ARG A 305 -28.08 8.60 19.43
CA ARG A 305 -28.76 7.63 20.32
C ARG A 305 -28.76 6.17 19.88
N LEU A 306 -28.13 5.83 18.74
CA LEU A 306 -28.10 4.44 18.26
C LEU A 306 -26.71 3.81 18.21
N ILE A 307 -25.65 4.53 18.58
CA ILE A 307 -24.28 4.00 18.66
C ILE A 307 -23.65 4.40 20.00
N SER A 308 -24.25 3.97 21.11
CA SER A 308 -23.54 3.82 22.39
C SER A 308 -24.38 2.95 23.32
N PRO A 309 -23.92 1.73 23.62
CA PRO A 309 -23.55 1.48 25.00
C PRO A 309 -22.25 0.66 25.19
N PHE A 310 -21.37 0.59 24.20
CA PHE A 310 -20.05 -0.04 24.37
C PHE A 310 -18.96 0.94 23.99
N THR A 311 -18.42 1.62 25.00
CA THR A 311 -17.03 2.08 25.00
C THR A 311 -16.16 0.91 24.57
N VAL A 312 -15.58 0.98 23.38
CA VAL A 312 -14.27 0.36 23.17
C VAL A 312 -13.35 1.17 24.07
N ASP A 313 -12.93 0.58 25.20
CA ASP A 313 -11.86 1.14 26.02
C ASP A 313 -10.59 1.13 25.15
N VAL A 314 -10.40 2.19 24.37
CA VAL A 314 -9.07 2.58 23.91
C VAL A 314 -8.38 3.17 25.13
N SER A 315 -7.82 2.30 25.98
CA SER A 315 -6.99 2.75 27.09
C SER A 315 -5.70 3.33 26.53
N VAL A 316 -5.65 4.66 26.45
CA VAL A 316 -4.42 5.41 26.19
C VAL A 316 -3.56 5.33 27.46
N GLU A 317 -2.70 4.32 27.56
CA GLU A 317 -1.71 4.27 28.63
C GLU A 317 -0.55 5.22 28.33
N LEU A 318 -0.42 6.25 29.15
CA LEU A 318 0.76 7.11 29.18
C LEU A 318 1.93 6.34 29.78
N PHE A 319 2.79 5.79 28.93
CA PHE A 319 4.06 5.23 29.39
C PHE A 319 5.02 6.36 29.78
N SER A 320 5.00 6.73 31.06
CA SER A 320 6.04 7.54 31.68
C SER A 320 7.24 6.66 31.99
N ARG A 321 8.32 6.76 31.19
CA ARG A 321 9.66 6.38 31.68
C ARG A 321 9.98 7.26 32.88
N LYS A 322 10.18 6.67 34.06
CA LYS A 322 10.64 7.37 35.26
C LYS A 322 11.84 8.26 34.91
N GLY A 323 11.63 9.58 34.91
CA GLY A 323 12.65 10.59 34.66
C GLY A 323 12.57 11.35 33.32
N SER A 324 11.59 11.06 32.46
CA SER A 324 11.36 11.79 31.20
C SER A 324 10.15 12.73 31.32
N SER A 325 10.30 14.02 30.99
CA SER A 325 9.20 14.99 30.87
C SER A 325 8.43 14.89 29.54
N HIS A 326 8.70 13.86 28.74
CA HIS A 326 7.98 13.59 27.49
C HIS A 326 7.39 12.19 27.57
N GLY A 327 6.05 12.13 27.60
CA GLY A 327 5.30 10.88 27.45
C GLY A 327 5.22 10.50 25.98
N LEU A 328 5.38 9.21 25.68
CA LEU A 328 5.05 8.67 24.37
C LEU A 328 3.56 8.28 24.35
N LEU A 329 2.84 8.75 23.34
CA LEU A 329 1.47 8.33 23.06
C LEU A 329 1.54 6.97 22.35
N GLY A 330 1.19 5.90 23.06
CA GLY A 330 0.97 4.58 22.47
C GLY A 330 -0.53 4.35 22.30
N ILE A 331 -0.97 4.05 21.08
CA ILE A 331 -2.29 3.47 20.85
C ILE A 331 -2.14 1.96 21.04
N VAL A 332 -2.81 1.42 22.05
CA VAL A 332 -2.99 -0.02 22.20
C VAL A 332 -4.33 -0.34 21.52
N ILE A 333 -4.28 -1.19 20.49
CA ILE A 333 -5.47 -1.75 19.83
C ILE A 333 -5.85 -3.06 20.53
#